data_AF-A0A2N6ERU0-F1
#
_entry.id   AF-A0A2N6ERU0-F1
#
_cell.length_a   1.000
_cell.length_b   1.000
_cell.length_c   1.000
_cell.angle_alpha   90.00
_cell.angle_beta   90.00
_cell.angle_gamma   90.00
#
_symmetry.space_group_name_H-M   'P 1'
#
loop_
_entity.id
_entity.type
_entity.pdbx_description
1 polymer ?
#
loop_
_entity_poly.entity_id
_entity_poly.type
_entity_poly.pdbx_seq_one_letter_code
_entity_poly.pdbx_strand_id
1 'polypeptide(L)'
;MDRYELMQILRTIPPNGPFETYGNTILRPPPKKGSMDPVIFPHWSHRARYDCRVCHLELKFSIYKGETRITRKRNLSGRYCGACHNGKTAFTVRDNSLCSRCHHRNKDAYSEAFATFAEGMPRAQFGNGLDWAKMVKEHYIDPVHTVKPGAEPSMQLPEKLRKPLELGTKSPRSGVLFSHEDHMGWLDCSNCHPEIFDIEQEGTQYFSMESNIFGQFCGVCHMRTGFPMSDCNRCHPEMKNHKMPRSSYSF
;
A
#
# COMPACT_ATOMS: atom_id res chain seq x y z
N MET A 1 -23.65 7.66 3.15
CA MET A 1 -22.87 8.78 3.72
C MET A 1 -23.26 10.10 3.04
N ASP A 2 -22.96 11.28 3.59
CA ASP A 2 -23.16 12.54 2.86
C ASP A 2 -21.99 12.82 1.89
N ARG A 3 -22.19 13.72 0.93
CA ARG A 3 -21.20 14.03 -0.10
C ARG A 3 -19.93 14.71 0.43
N TYR A 4 -19.97 15.34 1.60
CA TYR A 4 -18.85 16.05 2.19
C TYR A 4 -17.76 15.09 2.67
N GLU A 5 -18.13 14.02 3.37
CA GLU A 5 -17.16 13.02 3.86
C GLU A 5 -16.44 12.30 2.71
N LEU A 6 -17.17 11.96 1.64
CA LEU A 6 -16.58 11.41 0.41
C LEU A 6 -15.57 12.38 -0.23
N MET A 7 -15.90 13.67 -0.27
CA MET A 7 -15.01 14.70 -0.83
C MET A 7 -13.74 14.90 0.00
N GLN A 8 -13.80 14.77 1.33
CA GLN A 8 -12.59 14.81 2.16
C GLN A 8 -11.65 13.64 1.86
N ILE A 9 -12.19 12.44 1.63
CA ILE A 9 -11.38 11.26 1.28
C ILE A 9 -10.73 11.43 -0.10
N LEU A 10 -11.50 11.83 -1.10
CA LEU A 10 -10.98 12.06 -2.46
C LEU A 10 -9.94 13.21 -2.52
N ARG A 11 -9.99 14.17 -1.60
CA ARG A 11 -8.94 15.19 -1.44
C ARG A 11 -7.65 14.63 -0.86
N THR A 12 -7.74 13.62 0.02
CA THR A 12 -6.56 13.00 0.62
C THR A 12 -5.89 11.98 -0.31
N ILE A 13 -6.65 11.38 -1.22
CA ILE A 13 -6.16 10.48 -2.26
C ILE A 13 -6.76 10.94 -3.58
N PRO A 14 -6.08 11.81 -4.32
CA PRO A 14 -6.55 12.18 -5.64
C PRO A 14 -6.49 10.94 -6.54
N PRO A 15 -7.49 10.71 -7.40
CA PRO A 15 -7.48 9.64 -8.40
C PRO A 15 -6.22 9.64 -9.29
N ASN A 16 -5.58 10.82 -9.40
CA ASN A 16 -4.34 11.08 -10.11
C ASN A 16 -3.38 11.89 -9.21
N GLY A 17 -3.14 11.44 -7.96
CA GLY A 17 -2.23 12.13 -7.03
C GLY A 17 -0.82 12.37 -7.61
N PRO A 18 0.01 13.22 -6.98
CA PRO A 18 1.38 13.40 -7.44
C PRO A 18 2.06 12.04 -7.45
N PHE A 19 2.53 11.60 -8.62
CA PHE A 19 2.99 10.24 -8.86
C PHE A 19 4.03 9.84 -7.80
N GLU A 20 4.95 10.73 -7.51
CA GLU A 20 6.07 10.56 -6.59
C GLU A 20 5.70 10.44 -5.11
N THR A 21 4.53 10.93 -4.70
CA THR A 21 4.08 10.84 -3.30
C THR A 21 2.96 9.83 -3.07
N TYR A 22 2.38 9.29 -4.15
CA TYR A 22 1.32 8.30 -4.07
C TYR A 22 1.80 7.03 -3.36
N GLY A 23 1.04 6.59 -2.34
CA GLY A 23 1.41 5.48 -1.47
C GLY A 23 2.27 5.85 -0.27
N ASN A 24 2.82 7.06 -0.16
CA ASN A 24 3.61 7.43 1.02
C ASN A 24 2.69 7.63 2.25
N THR A 25 3.13 7.12 3.40
CA THR A 25 2.40 7.27 4.67
C THR A 25 3.03 8.34 5.53
N ILE A 26 2.21 9.27 6.04
CA ILE A 26 2.67 10.30 6.99
C ILE A 26 2.24 9.90 8.40
N LEU A 27 3.21 9.48 9.21
CA LEU A 27 3.02 9.12 10.61
C LEU A 27 3.17 10.37 11.47
N ARG A 28 2.04 10.88 11.97
CA ARG A 28 2.03 12.08 12.80
C ARG A 28 2.09 11.70 14.29
N PRO A 29 3.00 12.31 15.07
CA PRO A 29 2.95 12.17 16.52
C PRO A 29 1.67 12.83 17.06
N PRO A 30 1.20 12.44 18.26
CA PRO A 30 0.13 13.16 18.95
C PRO A 30 0.49 14.65 19.11
N PRO A 31 -0.47 15.58 19.00
CA PRO A 31 -0.21 17.00 19.15
C PRO A 31 0.21 17.29 20.59
N LYS A 32 1.52 17.31 20.83
CA LYS A 32 2.14 17.68 22.12
C LYS A 32 3.30 18.64 21.86
N LYS A 33 3.47 19.59 22.79
CA LYS A 33 4.58 20.55 22.79
C LYS A 33 5.92 19.78 22.85
N GLY A 34 6.86 20.11 21.95
CA GLY A 34 8.15 19.41 21.83
C GLY A 34 8.13 18.11 21.02
N SER A 35 7.09 17.88 20.18
CA SER A 35 7.07 16.76 19.25
C SER A 35 7.99 17.01 18.04
N MET A 36 8.70 15.97 17.62
CA MET A 36 9.46 15.95 16.36
C MET A 36 8.52 16.18 15.17
N ASP A 37 9.08 16.57 14.03
CA ASP A 37 8.33 16.60 12.78
C ASP A 37 7.72 15.23 12.44
N PRO A 38 6.64 15.20 11.63
CA PRO A 38 6.04 13.95 11.18
C PRO A 38 7.07 13.04 10.50
N VAL A 39 6.88 11.73 10.63
CA VAL A 39 7.67 10.77 9.86
C VAL A 39 7.00 10.55 8.51
N ILE A 40 7.76 10.71 7.43
CA ILE A 40 7.30 10.33 6.09
C ILE A 40 7.89 8.95 5.79
N PHE A 41 7.00 7.98 5.54
CA PHE A 41 7.34 6.61 5.21
C PHE A 41 7.03 6.35 3.73
N PRO A 42 8.06 6.30 2.86
CA PRO A 42 7.86 6.03 1.45
C PRO A 42 7.72 4.53 1.16
N HIS A 43 6.48 4.08 0.90
CA HIS A 43 6.21 2.67 0.58
C HIS A 43 6.97 2.21 -0.66
N TRP A 44 7.15 3.05 -1.68
CA TRP A 44 7.85 2.65 -2.91
C TRP A 44 9.25 2.09 -2.63
N SER A 45 10.02 2.71 -1.72
CA SER A 45 11.40 2.33 -1.43
C SER A 45 11.51 1.07 -0.56
N HIS A 46 10.47 0.81 0.24
CA HIS A 46 10.41 -0.35 1.12
C HIS A 46 9.85 -1.55 0.36
N ARG A 47 8.74 -1.35 -0.38
CA ARG A 47 8.12 -2.42 -1.16
C ARG A 47 9.05 -2.91 -2.27
N ALA A 48 9.84 -2.04 -2.89
CA ALA A 48 10.86 -2.48 -3.86
C ALA A 48 11.89 -3.48 -3.29
N ARG A 49 11.97 -3.67 -1.97
CA ARG A 49 12.93 -4.55 -1.28
C ARG A 49 12.31 -5.61 -0.40
N TYR A 50 11.11 -5.37 0.13
CA TYR A 50 10.43 -6.22 1.09
C TYR A 50 8.96 -6.29 0.74
N ASP A 51 8.35 -7.46 0.85
CA ASP A 51 6.93 -7.57 0.61
C ASP A 51 6.06 -6.96 1.74
N CYS A 52 4.77 -6.84 1.47
CA CYS A 52 3.82 -6.26 2.44
C CYS A 52 3.71 -7.14 3.69
N ARG A 53 3.85 -8.46 3.52
CA ARG A 53 3.82 -9.46 4.59
C ARG A 53 4.93 -9.24 5.61
N VAL A 54 6.17 -8.95 5.20
CA VAL A 54 7.27 -8.63 6.13
C VAL A 54 6.85 -7.54 7.11
N CYS A 55 6.34 -6.41 6.61
CA CYS A 55 5.98 -5.28 7.47
C CYS A 55 4.70 -5.55 8.28
N HIS A 56 3.63 -5.98 7.61
CA HIS A 56 2.30 -6.02 8.22
C HIS A 56 2.02 -7.31 9.00
N LEU A 57 2.60 -8.44 8.58
CA LEU A 57 2.42 -9.73 9.23
C LEU A 57 3.58 -10.08 10.16
N GLU A 58 4.85 -9.97 9.73
CA GLU A 58 5.99 -10.34 10.57
C GLU A 58 6.33 -9.27 11.60
N LEU A 59 6.50 -8.01 11.17
CA LEU A 59 6.84 -6.88 12.04
C LEU A 59 5.63 -6.26 12.76
N LYS A 60 4.42 -6.71 12.44
CA LYS A 60 3.15 -6.32 13.08
C LYS A 60 2.88 -4.82 13.01
N PHE A 61 3.20 -4.20 11.87
CA PHE A 61 2.63 -2.89 11.54
C PHE A 61 1.16 -3.09 11.16
N SER A 62 0.24 -2.54 11.93
CA SER A 62 -1.16 -2.44 11.52
C SER A 62 -1.27 -1.59 10.26
N ILE A 63 -2.12 -2.06 9.34
CA ILE A 63 -2.55 -1.33 8.14
C ILE A 63 -3.52 -0.17 8.49
N TYR A 64 -4.04 -0.15 9.72
CA TYR A 64 -4.91 0.91 10.22
C TYR A 64 -4.10 1.99 10.96
N LYS A 65 -4.48 3.24 10.70
CA LYS A 65 -3.77 4.42 11.21
C LYS A 65 -3.82 4.48 12.74
N GLY A 66 -2.64 4.62 13.36
CA GLY A 66 -2.51 4.89 14.79
C GLY A 66 -2.59 3.67 15.71
N GLU A 67 -2.95 2.50 15.18
CA GLU A 67 -2.97 1.26 15.97
C GLU A 67 -1.56 0.76 16.30
N THR A 68 -0.64 0.91 15.35
CA THR A 68 0.77 0.63 15.60
C THR A 68 1.33 1.69 16.53
N ARG A 69 1.52 1.33 17.81
CA ARG A 69 2.08 2.20 18.85
C ARG A 69 3.60 2.33 18.72
N ILE A 70 4.07 2.88 17.60
CA ILE A 70 5.49 3.12 17.31
C ILE A 70 6.03 4.17 18.28
N THR A 71 7.14 3.87 18.95
CA THR A 71 7.83 4.81 19.83
C THR A 71 9.34 4.69 19.65
N ARG A 72 10.07 5.76 20.00
CA ARG A 72 11.55 5.72 19.98
C ARG A 72 12.08 4.56 20.82
N LYS A 73 11.51 4.30 22.01
CA LYS A 73 11.88 3.17 22.86
C LYS A 73 11.76 1.82 22.13
N ARG A 74 10.65 1.60 21.42
CA ARG A 74 10.42 0.36 20.66
C ARG A 74 11.33 0.25 19.43
N ASN A 75 11.59 1.35 18.74
CA ASN A 75 12.58 1.38 17.65
C ASN A 75 13.98 1.01 18.18
N LEU A 76 14.42 1.60 19.29
CA LEU A 76 15.72 1.29 19.89
C LEU A 76 15.86 -0.16 20.39
N SER A 77 14.73 -0.80 20.73
CA SER A 77 14.69 -2.21 21.11
C SER A 77 14.56 -3.15 19.90
N GLY A 78 14.79 -2.67 18.67
CA GLY A 78 14.76 -3.50 17.46
C GLY A 78 13.37 -3.82 16.92
N ARG A 79 12.32 -3.13 17.38
CA ARG A 79 10.95 -3.31 16.84
C ARG A 79 10.66 -2.26 15.77
N TYR A 80 9.67 -2.54 14.92
CA TYR A 80 9.19 -1.61 13.89
C TYR A 80 10.34 -1.14 12.98
N CYS A 81 10.55 0.18 12.85
CA CYS A 81 11.63 0.72 12.02
C CYS A 81 13.00 0.16 12.43
N GLY A 82 13.23 -0.02 13.74
CA GLY A 82 14.49 -0.50 14.28
C GLY A 82 14.79 -1.97 14.01
N ALA A 83 13.84 -2.74 13.48
CA ALA A 83 14.09 -4.12 13.03
C ALA A 83 15.13 -4.14 11.90
N CYS A 84 15.04 -3.17 10.97
CA CYS A 84 15.97 -3.04 9.83
C CYS A 84 16.89 -1.82 9.98
N HIS A 85 16.41 -0.69 10.51
CA HIS A 85 17.21 0.51 10.78
C HIS A 85 18.09 0.33 12.03
N ASN A 86 18.99 -0.65 11.97
CA ASN A 86 19.78 -1.17 13.08
C ASN A 86 21.30 -0.97 12.87
N GLY A 87 21.71 -0.39 11.74
CA GLY A 87 23.12 -0.22 11.34
C GLY A 87 23.71 -1.40 10.57
N LYS A 88 22.97 -2.49 10.39
CA LYS A 88 23.35 -3.68 9.61
C LYS A 88 22.54 -3.78 8.31
N THR A 89 21.21 -3.76 8.41
CA THR A 89 20.31 -3.88 7.26
C THR A 89 20.06 -2.53 6.59
N ALA A 90 19.90 -1.49 7.40
CA ALA A 90 19.77 -0.10 6.97
C ALA A 90 20.41 0.82 8.01
N PHE A 91 20.48 2.12 7.69
CA PHE A 91 21.00 3.13 8.60
C PHE A 91 20.32 3.08 9.98
N THR A 92 21.06 3.35 11.05
CA THR A 92 20.61 3.11 12.42
C THR A 92 19.63 4.17 12.94
N VAL A 93 18.63 3.76 13.74
CA VAL A 93 17.76 4.67 14.50
C VAL A 93 18.44 5.28 15.75
N ARG A 94 19.67 4.87 16.05
CA ARG A 94 20.41 5.32 17.26
C ARG A 94 21.15 6.63 17.05
N ASP A 95 21.49 6.95 15.81
CA ASP A 95 22.25 8.15 15.47
C ASP A 95 21.31 9.35 15.32
N ASN A 96 21.50 10.35 16.18
CA ASN A 96 20.67 11.55 16.19
C ASN A 96 20.88 12.42 14.95
N SER A 97 22.03 12.32 14.26
CA SER A 97 22.29 13.05 13.01
C SER A 97 21.40 12.57 11.86
N LEU A 98 20.83 11.36 11.97
CA LEU A 98 19.98 10.74 10.96
C LEU A 98 18.48 10.97 11.19
N CYS A 99 18.09 11.73 12.21
CA CYS A 99 16.67 12.00 12.51
C CYS A 99 15.91 12.57 11.31
N SER A 100 16.55 13.46 10.53
CA SER A 100 15.96 14.13 9.36
C SER A 100 15.68 13.19 8.19
N ARG A 101 16.29 11.99 8.16
CA ARG A 101 15.98 10.95 7.17
C ARG A 101 14.60 10.32 7.34
N CYS A 102 13.91 10.62 8.44
CA CYS A 102 12.54 10.17 8.69
C CYS A 102 11.65 11.36 9.05
N HIS A 103 12.11 12.22 9.96
CA HIS A 103 11.36 13.34 10.52
C HIS A 103 11.58 14.61 9.70
N HIS A 104 10.60 15.00 8.89
CA HIS A 104 10.62 16.26 8.15
C HIS A 104 9.21 16.66 7.67
N ARG A 105 9.01 17.95 7.44
CA ARG A 105 7.73 18.51 6.94
C ARG A 105 7.59 18.48 5.41
N ASN A 106 8.70 18.34 4.69
CA ASN A 106 8.70 18.34 3.24
C ASN A 106 8.10 17.02 2.71
N LYS A 107 6.90 17.08 2.13
CA LYS A 107 6.23 15.90 1.55
C LYS A 107 6.97 15.34 0.32
N ASP A 108 7.79 16.16 -0.31
CA ASP A 108 8.50 15.87 -1.55
C ASP A 108 9.97 15.54 -1.32
N ALA A 109 10.38 15.32 -0.05
CA ALA A 109 11.78 15.09 0.30
C ALA A 109 12.41 13.86 -0.39
N TYR A 110 11.58 12.97 -0.92
CA TYR A 110 12.01 11.76 -1.61
C TYR A 110 11.71 11.76 -3.11
N SER A 111 11.20 12.87 -3.67
CA SER A 111 10.74 12.91 -5.06
C SER A 111 11.87 12.69 -6.06
N GLU A 112 13.06 13.23 -5.80
CA GLU A 112 14.25 13.01 -6.64
C GLU A 112 14.73 11.54 -6.59
N ALA A 113 14.78 10.97 -5.38
CA ALA A 113 15.12 9.56 -5.19
C ALA A 113 14.08 8.64 -5.86
N PHE A 114 12.80 9.01 -5.80
CA PHE A 114 11.73 8.30 -6.50
C PHE A 114 11.89 8.40 -8.02
N ALA A 115 12.17 9.59 -8.56
CA ALA A 115 12.37 9.79 -9.99
C ALA A 115 13.54 8.95 -10.52
N THR A 116 14.64 8.92 -9.77
CA THR A 116 15.80 8.08 -10.08
C THR A 116 15.45 6.60 -10.06
N PHE A 117 14.71 6.15 -9.03
CA PHE A 117 14.25 4.75 -8.96
C PHE A 117 13.28 4.39 -10.10
N ALA A 118 12.42 5.32 -10.50
CA ALA A 118 11.42 5.11 -11.54
C ALA A 118 12.01 5.06 -12.96
N GLU A 119 13.26 5.47 -13.14
CA GLU A 119 13.95 5.45 -14.42
C GLU A 119 14.17 3.99 -14.88
N GLY A 120 13.72 3.67 -16.10
CA GLY A 120 13.82 2.31 -16.65
C GLY A 120 12.77 1.31 -16.14
N MET A 121 11.90 1.73 -15.22
CA MET A 121 10.89 0.86 -14.64
C MET A 121 9.58 0.83 -15.45
N PRO A 122 8.86 -0.33 -15.50
CA PRO A 122 7.54 -0.42 -16.13
C PRO A 122 6.56 0.65 -15.65
N ARG A 123 5.92 1.33 -16.60
CA ARG A 123 5.02 2.47 -16.33
C ARG A 123 3.57 2.02 -16.22
N ALA A 124 2.85 2.62 -15.28
CA ALA A 124 1.40 2.50 -15.16
C ALA A 124 0.73 3.84 -15.42
N GLN A 125 -0.54 3.81 -15.85
CA GLN A 125 -1.32 5.01 -16.13
C GLN A 125 -1.73 5.77 -14.85
N PHE A 126 -1.89 5.06 -13.73
CA PHE A 126 -2.44 5.58 -12.48
C PHE A 126 -1.51 5.31 -11.29
N GLY A 127 -1.89 5.82 -10.11
CA GLY A 127 -1.16 5.62 -8.86
C GLY A 127 0.15 6.42 -8.84
N ASN A 128 1.26 5.76 -8.51
CA ASN A 128 2.58 6.37 -8.57
C ASN A 128 3.24 6.27 -9.96
N GLY A 129 2.51 5.82 -10.98
CA GLY A 129 2.97 5.81 -12.37
C GLY A 129 3.90 4.65 -12.70
N LEU A 130 3.98 3.67 -11.81
CA LEU A 130 4.80 2.47 -11.91
C LEU A 130 3.89 1.23 -11.86
N ASP A 131 4.15 0.26 -12.75
CA ASP A 131 3.43 -1.01 -12.75
C ASP A 131 4.15 -2.04 -11.87
N TRP A 132 3.79 -2.06 -10.60
CA TRP A 132 4.41 -2.92 -9.58
C TRP A 132 4.17 -4.41 -9.79
N ALA A 133 3.00 -4.78 -10.34
CA ALA A 133 2.70 -6.18 -10.64
C ALA A 133 3.62 -6.67 -11.76
N LYS A 134 3.76 -5.86 -12.82
CA LYS A 134 4.69 -6.15 -13.92
C LYS A 134 6.14 -6.22 -13.44
N MET A 135 6.56 -5.32 -12.54
CA MET A 135 7.93 -5.33 -12.00
C MET A 135 8.28 -6.64 -11.29
N VAL A 136 7.38 -7.18 -10.47
CA VAL A 136 7.61 -8.47 -9.80
C VAL A 136 7.56 -9.61 -10.82
N LYS A 137 6.54 -9.63 -11.67
CA LYS A 137 6.34 -10.69 -12.68
C LYS A 137 7.50 -10.82 -13.66
N GLU A 138 8.11 -9.70 -14.04
CA GLU A 138 9.23 -9.64 -14.99
C GLU A 138 10.59 -9.50 -14.27
N HIS A 139 10.64 -9.69 -12.96
CA HIS A 139 11.87 -9.68 -12.15
C HIS A 139 12.70 -8.37 -12.20
N TYR A 140 12.05 -7.22 -12.43
CA TYR A 140 12.69 -5.90 -12.22
C TYR A 140 13.02 -5.67 -10.74
N ILE A 141 12.23 -6.27 -9.85
CA ILE A 141 12.44 -6.29 -8.41
C ILE A 141 12.17 -7.70 -7.89
N ASP A 142 12.91 -8.08 -6.86
CA ASP A 142 12.75 -9.36 -6.15
C ASP A 142 12.69 -9.09 -4.63
N PRO A 143 11.49 -8.88 -4.09
CA PRO A 143 11.31 -8.43 -2.71
C PRO A 143 11.54 -9.57 -1.73
N VAL A 144 12.25 -9.27 -0.64
CA VAL A 144 12.44 -10.22 0.45
C VAL A 144 11.10 -10.53 1.13
N HIS A 145 10.77 -11.81 1.19
CA HIS A 145 9.48 -12.31 1.70
C HIS A 145 9.47 -12.59 3.22
N THR A 146 10.64 -12.67 3.85
CA THR A 146 10.78 -12.85 5.30
C THR A 146 12.11 -12.29 5.78
N VAL A 147 12.09 -11.67 6.97
CA VAL A 147 13.32 -11.21 7.64
C VAL A 147 13.84 -12.24 8.64
N LYS A 148 13.16 -13.38 8.79
CA LYS A 148 13.60 -14.47 9.67
C LYS A 148 14.61 -15.35 8.94
N PRO A 149 15.80 -15.58 9.53
CA PRO A 149 16.81 -16.46 8.93
C PRO A 149 16.27 -17.88 8.73
N GLY A 150 16.42 -18.43 7.51
CA GLY A 150 16.04 -19.80 7.17
C GLY A 150 14.53 -20.06 7.12
N ALA A 151 13.70 -19.02 7.12
CA ALA A 151 12.28 -19.15 6.88
C ALA A 151 11.99 -19.11 5.38
N GLU A 152 11.11 -20.00 4.92
CA GLU A 152 10.49 -19.93 3.60
C GLU A 152 9.10 -19.29 3.72
N PRO A 153 8.56 -18.70 2.64
CA PRO A 153 7.17 -18.27 2.58
C PRO A 153 6.25 -19.43 3.00
N SER A 154 5.40 -19.19 3.98
CA SER A 154 4.71 -20.27 4.69
C SER A 154 3.60 -20.96 3.89
N MET A 155 3.24 -20.44 2.71
CA MET A 155 2.12 -20.99 1.94
C MET A 155 2.28 -20.74 0.43
N GLN A 156 2.11 -21.80 -0.35
CA GLN A 156 2.00 -21.71 -1.81
C GLN A 156 0.54 -21.49 -2.20
N LEU A 157 0.30 -20.72 -3.25
CA LEU A 157 -1.04 -20.51 -3.81
C LEU A 157 -1.63 -21.86 -4.28
N PRO A 158 -2.77 -22.31 -3.73
CA PRO A 158 -3.44 -23.52 -4.18
C PRO A 158 -3.83 -23.44 -5.67
N GLU A 159 -3.72 -24.56 -6.40
CA GLU A 159 -3.99 -24.62 -7.84
C GLU A 159 -5.36 -24.04 -8.23
N LYS A 160 -6.38 -24.31 -7.40
CA LYS A 160 -7.76 -23.84 -7.61
C LYS A 160 -7.91 -22.32 -7.55
N LEU A 161 -6.96 -21.63 -6.92
CA LEU A 161 -6.95 -20.17 -6.76
C LEU A 161 -6.03 -19.46 -7.75
N ARG A 162 -5.34 -20.19 -8.64
CA ARG A 162 -4.54 -19.60 -9.71
C ARG A 162 -5.38 -18.92 -10.78
N LYS A 163 -6.61 -19.40 -10.99
CA LYS A 163 -7.56 -18.70 -11.88
C LYS A 163 -8.18 -17.52 -11.13
N PRO A 164 -8.32 -16.35 -11.79
CA PRO A 164 -9.03 -15.23 -11.21
C PRO A 164 -10.45 -15.62 -10.79
N LEU A 165 -10.86 -15.14 -9.63
CA LEU A 165 -12.22 -15.24 -9.13
C LEU A 165 -13.10 -14.22 -9.83
N GLU A 166 -14.26 -14.66 -10.31
CA GLU A 166 -15.33 -13.79 -10.79
C GLU A 166 -16.21 -13.38 -9.62
N LEU A 167 -16.05 -12.13 -9.18
CA LEU A 167 -16.89 -11.55 -8.14
C LEU A 167 -18.10 -10.89 -8.83
N GLY A 168 -19.28 -11.43 -8.55
CA GLY A 168 -20.54 -10.91 -9.06
C GLY A 168 -20.83 -9.52 -8.50
N THR A 169 -21.53 -8.70 -9.28
CA THR A 169 -22.05 -7.40 -8.81
C THR A 169 -23.53 -7.31 -9.11
N LYS A 170 -24.23 -6.40 -8.41
CA LYS A 170 -25.67 -6.16 -8.64
C LYS A 170 -25.99 -5.66 -10.06
N SER A 171 -24.98 -5.22 -10.82
CA SER A 171 -25.14 -4.72 -12.18
C SER A 171 -24.51 -5.70 -13.19
N PRO A 172 -25.27 -6.19 -14.20
CA PRO A 172 -24.81 -7.24 -15.11
C PRO A 172 -23.55 -6.94 -15.93
N ARG A 173 -23.16 -5.66 -16.08
CA ARG A 173 -22.01 -5.22 -16.89
C ARG A 173 -20.82 -4.70 -16.07
N SER A 174 -20.78 -5.03 -14.78
CA SER A 174 -19.71 -4.63 -13.87
C SER A 174 -19.10 -5.81 -13.12
N GLY A 175 -19.04 -6.99 -13.74
CA GLY A 175 -18.31 -8.13 -13.18
C GLY A 175 -16.89 -7.73 -12.78
N VAL A 176 -16.42 -8.27 -11.66
CA VAL A 176 -15.09 -7.99 -11.12
C VAL A 176 -14.23 -9.25 -11.23
N LEU A 177 -13.00 -9.11 -11.72
CA LEU A 177 -12.01 -10.18 -11.66
C LEU A 177 -11.02 -9.90 -10.52
N PHE A 178 -10.80 -10.90 -9.68
CA PHE A 178 -9.81 -10.86 -8.61
C PHE A 178 -8.81 -12.01 -8.76
N SER A 179 -7.53 -11.68 -8.95
CA SER A 179 -6.45 -12.65 -9.11
C SER A 179 -5.67 -12.81 -7.80
N HIS A 180 -5.69 -14.00 -7.19
CA HIS A 180 -4.81 -14.28 -6.05
C HIS A 180 -3.34 -14.28 -6.46
N GLU A 181 -3.02 -14.72 -7.68
CA GLU A 181 -1.65 -14.77 -8.20
C GLU A 181 -1.01 -13.37 -8.20
N ASP A 182 -1.73 -12.36 -8.66
CA ASP A 182 -1.21 -10.98 -8.70
C ASP A 182 -1.04 -10.36 -7.30
N HIS A 183 -1.82 -10.82 -6.31
CA HIS A 183 -1.74 -10.32 -4.93
C HIS A 183 -0.70 -11.08 -4.10
N MET A 184 -0.53 -12.38 -4.33
CA MET A 184 0.39 -13.23 -3.57
C MET A 184 1.86 -13.00 -3.91
N GLY A 185 2.17 -12.24 -4.97
CA GLY A 185 3.51 -11.70 -5.17
C GLY A 185 3.97 -10.72 -4.07
N TRP A 186 3.03 -10.20 -3.26
CA TRP A 186 3.29 -9.20 -2.23
C TRP A 186 2.71 -9.52 -0.85
N LEU A 187 1.75 -10.44 -0.79
CA LEU A 187 0.88 -10.67 0.36
C LEU A 187 0.74 -12.17 0.62
N ASP A 188 0.40 -12.53 1.85
CA ASP A 188 -0.02 -13.88 2.23
C ASP A 188 -1.53 -13.92 2.53
N CYS A 189 -2.08 -15.12 2.64
CA CYS A 189 -3.49 -15.35 2.97
C CYS A 189 -3.94 -14.54 4.20
N SER A 190 -3.12 -14.50 5.25
CA SER A 190 -3.41 -13.80 6.51
C SER A 190 -3.37 -12.26 6.40
N ASN A 191 -2.88 -11.70 5.29
CA ASN A 191 -3.00 -10.26 5.06
C ASN A 191 -4.42 -9.83 4.70
N CYS A 192 -5.24 -10.76 4.17
CA CYS A 192 -6.60 -10.50 3.74
C CYS A 192 -7.63 -11.22 4.61
N HIS A 193 -7.36 -12.46 5.00
CA HIS A 193 -8.31 -13.31 5.68
C HIS A 193 -8.03 -13.44 7.19
N PRO A 194 -9.08 -13.53 8.02
CA PRO A 194 -10.49 -13.33 7.67
C PRO A 194 -10.94 -11.87 7.76
N GLU A 195 -10.08 -10.96 8.24
CA GLU A 195 -10.50 -9.61 8.66
C GLU A 195 -11.06 -8.72 7.53
N ILE A 196 -10.53 -8.85 6.30
CA ILE A 196 -10.94 -8.04 5.15
C ILE A 196 -11.92 -8.81 4.27
N PHE A 197 -11.64 -10.10 4.05
CA PHE A 197 -12.47 -11.01 3.26
C PHE A 197 -12.60 -12.32 4.03
N ASP A 198 -13.79 -12.91 4.02
CA ASP A 198 -14.00 -14.24 4.56
C ASP A 198 -13.57 -15.30 3.53
N ILE A 199 -13.16 -16.48 4.01
CA ILE A 199 -12.76 -17.61 3.15
C ILE A 199 -14.00 -18.35 2.60
N GLU A 200 -15.17 -18.14 3.20
CA GLU A 200 -16.41 -18.81 2.81
C GLU A 200 -17.05 -18.19 1.56
N GLN A 201 -17.43 -19.02 0.59
CA GLN A 201 -18.01 -18.61 -0.71
C GLN A 201 -19.30 -17.79 -0.59
N GLU A 202 -20.06 -17.95 0.49
CA GLU A 202 -21.33 -17.24 0.71
C GLU A 202 -21.27 -16.19 1.83
N GLY A 203 -20.12 -16.07 2.53
CA GLY A 203 -19.98 -15.28 3.76
C GLY A 203 -19.50 -13.84 3.57
N THR A 204 -18.84 -13.53 2.45
CA THR A 204 -18.37 -12.16 2.24
C THR A 204 -19.57 -11.26 1.93
N GLN A 205 -19.88 -10.32 2.82
CA GLN A 205 -20.91 -9.31 2.59
C GLN A 205 -20.76 -8.68 1.19
N TYR A 206 -21.89 -8.43 0.51
CA TYR A 206 -21.89 -7.65 -0.73
C TYR A 206 -21.23 -6.29 -0.48
N PHE A 207 -19.98 -6.13 -0.91
CA PHE A 207 -19.29 -4.85 -0.86
C PHE A 207 -19.64 -4.00 -2.09
N SER A 208 -19.55 -2.69 -1.93
CA SER A 208 -19.83 -1.70 -2.97
C SER A 208 -18.61 -0.85 -3.27
N MET A 209 -18.61 -0.18 -4.43
CA MET A 209 -17.60 0.85 -4.71
C MET A 209 -17.59 1.95 -3.64
N GLU A 210 -18.73 2.26 -3.02
CA GLU A 210 -18.80 3.18 -1.89
C GLU A 210 -17.98 2.66 -0.70
N SER A 211 -18.23 1.44 -0.22
CA SER A 211 -17.46 0.85 0.89
C SER A 211 -15.95 0.74 0.57
N ASN A 212 -15.62 0.41 -0.68
CA ASN A 212 -14.26 0.36 -1.18
C ASN A 212 -13.58 1.74 -1.11
N ILE A 213 -14.24 2.81 -1.56
CA ILE A 213 -13.69 4.17 -1.47
C ILE A 213 -13.50 4.59 0.00
N PHE A 214 -14.36 4.10 0.91
CA PHE A 214 -14.22 4.33 2.35
C PHE A 214 -13.10 3.51 3.02
N GLY A 215 -12.36 2.73 2.24
CA GLY A 215 -11.19 2.01 2.72
C GLY A 215 -11.51 0.65 3.35
N GLN A 216 -12.66 0.07 3.00
CA GLN A 216 -13.03 -1.31 3.31
C GLN A 216 -12.70 -2.21 2.11
N PHE A 217 -12.63 -3.53 2.33
CA PHE A 217 -12.37 -4.52 1.27
C PHE A 217 -11.15 -4.17 0.42
N CYS A 218 -11.30 -4.00 -0.90
CA CYS A 218 -10.21 -3.62 -1.80
C CYS A 218 -9.58 -2.27 -1.40
N GLY A 219 -10.38 -1.36 -0.86
CA GLY A 219 -9.98 -0.03 -0.41
C GLY A 219 -9.03 0.02 0.78
N VAL A 220 -8.86 -1.10 1.49
CA VAL A 220 -7.84 -1.18 2.55
C VAL A 220 -6.46 -0.88 1.97
N CYS A 221 -6.22 -1.34 0.74
CA CYS A 221 -4.96 -1.19 0.01
C CYS A 221 -5.09 -0.28 -1.22
N HIS A 222 -6.05 -0.53 -2.11
CA HIS A 222 -6.30 0.30 -3.29
C HIS A 222 -6.76 1.70 -2.89
N MET A 223 -6.42 2.71 -3.69
CA MET A 223 -6.49 4.13 -3.33
C MET A 223 -5.41 4.57 -2.32
N ARG A 224 -4.85 3.70 -1.47
CA ARG A 224 -3.77 4.10 -0.56
C ARG A 224 -2.41 3.77 -1.13
N THR A 225 -2.04 2.50 -1.07
CA THR A 225 -0.72 1.99 -1.48
C THR A 225 -0.81 1.20 -2.78
N GLY A 226 -1.94 0.53 -3.03
CA GLY A 226 -2.29 -0.07 -4.32
C GLY A 226 -2.81 0.99 -5.29
N PHE A 227 -2.95 0.64 -6.58
CA PHE A 227 -3.42 1.59 -7.60
C PHE A 227 -4.82 2.18 -7.25
N PRO A 228 -5.13 3.40 -7.69
CA PRO A 228 -6.40 4.05 -7.38
C PRO A 228 -7.55 3.47 -8.20
N MET A 229 -8.76 3.55 -7.67
CA MET A 229 -9.98 3.01 -8.29
C MET A 229 -10.50 3.85 -9.48
N SER A 230 -9.72 4.81 -9.98
CA SER A 230 -9.93 5.44 -11.28
C SER A 230 -9.50 4.56 -12.45
N ASP A 231 -8.73 3.50 -12.18
CA ASP A 231 -8.33 2.48 -13.14
C ASP A 231 -9.38 1.36 -13.20
N CYS A 232 -10.61 1.71 -13.61
CA CYS A 232 -11.77 0.83 -13.57
C CYS A 232 -11.53 -0.53 -14.22
N ASN A 233 -10.86 -0.54 -15.38
CA ASN A 233 -10.69 -1.74 -16.19
C ASN A 233 -9.75 -2.80 -15.58
N ARG A 234 -8.93 -2.42 -14.59
CA ARG A 234 -8.08 -3.38 -13.85
C ARG A 234 -8.90 -4.35 -13.01
N CYS A 235 -10.07 -3.91 -12.54
CA CYS A 235 -10.99 -4.77 -11.79
C CYS A 235 -12.19 -5.20 -12.63
N HIS A 236 -12.68 -4.32 -13.50
CA HIS A 236 -13.86 -4.53 -14.34
C HIS A 236 -13.46 -4.65 -15.81
N PRO A 237 -13.18 -5.85 -16.35
CA PRO A 237 -12.60 -6.01 -17.69
C PRO A 237 -13.40 -5.36 -18.82
N GLU A 238 -14.73 -5.31 -18.66
CA GLU A 238 -15.67 -4.75 -19.63
C GLU A 238 -15.84 -3.22 -19.53
N MET A 239 -15.20 -2.56 -18.55
CA MET A 239 -15.28 -1.11 -18.36
C MET A 239 -14.14 -0.34 -19.05
N LYS A 240 -14.42 0.90 -19.45
CA LYS A 240 -13.43 1.83 -19.98
C LYS A 240 -12.97 2.82 -18.90
N ASN A 241 -11.66 3.06 -18.85
CA ASN A 241 -11.07 4.07 -17.98
C ASN A 241 -11.35 5.48 -18.48
N HIS A 242 -11.74 6.38 -17.57
CA HIS A 242 -11.90 7.80 -17.86
C HIS A 242 -10.86 8.60 -17.07
N LYS A 243 -9.94 9.30 -17.76
CA LYS A 243 -9.00 10.23 -17.11
C LYS A 243 -9.77 11.47 -16.67
N MET A 244 -9.82 11.75 -15.35
CA MET A 244 -10.24 13.08 -14.89
C MET A 244 -9.16 14.12 -15.26
N PRO A 245 -9.51 15.21 -15.96
CA PRO A 245 -8.56 16.28 -16.32
C PRO A 245 -7.91 16.90 -15.07
N ARG A 246 -6.61 17.19 -15.10
CA ARG A 246 -5.89 17.82 -13.98
C ARG A 246 -6.50 19.14 -13.50
N SER A 247 -7.22 19.87 -14.36
CA SER A 247 -7.92 21.12 -14.03
C SER A 247 -9.14 20.94 -13.11
N SER A 248 -9.63 19.71 -12.93
CA SER A 248 -10.79 19.42 -12.07
C SER A 248 -10.44 19.29 -10.57
N TYR A 249 -9.16 19.44 -10.22
CA TYR A 249 -8.67 19.39 -8.83
C TYR A 249 -8.32 20.76 -8.23
N SER A 250 -8.56 21.86 -8.95
CA SER A 250 -8.43 23.21 -8.41
C SER A 250 -9.66 23.56 -7.59
N PHE A 251 -9.54 23.51 -6.26
CA PHE A 251 -10.48 24.10 -5.30
C PHE A 251 -9.73 24.86 -4.23
#